data_AF-K7NRZ1-F1
#
_entry.id   AF-K7NRZ1-F1
#
_cell.length_a   1.000
_cell.length_b   1.000
_cell.length_c   1.000
_cell.angle_alpha   90.00
_cell.angle_beta   90.00
_cell.angle_gamma   90.00
#
_symmetry.space_group_name_H-M   'P 1'
#
loop_
_entity.id
_entity.type
_entity.pdbx_description
1 polymer ?
#
loop_
_entity_poly.entity_id
_entity_poly.type
_entity_poly.pdbx_seq_one_letter_code
_entity_poly.pdbx_strand_id
1 'polypeptide(L)'
;GDCIEDFGDTTDQIRQSLAELKKLRRNTFRFQMSNVETWLSAALTNEDSCLDGFQVARGRVKAMVTGRVQNVCKLISNALALLN
;
A
#
# COMPACT_ATOMS: atom_id res chain seq x y z
N GLY A 1 0.33 -7.24 10.74
CA GLY A 1 0.62 -6.84 12.11
C GLY A 1 -0.68 -6.56 12.82
N ASP A 2 -0.67 -5.67 13.81
CA ASP A 2 -1.88 -4.90 14.07
C ASP A 2 -2.02 -3.79 13.02
N CYS A 3 -3.22 -3.23 12.87
CA CYS A 3 -3.48 -2.27 11.79
C CYS A 3 -2.61 -1.00 11.89
N ILE A 4 -2.13 -0.60 13.08
CA ILE A 4 -1.25 0.57 13.18
C ILE A 4 0.13 0.25 12.60
N GLU A 5 0.66 -0.93 12.88
CA GLU A 5 1.89 -1.45 12.28
C GLU A 5 1.74 -1.55 10.75
N ASP A 6 0.66 -2.15 10.26
CA ASP A 6 0.41 -2.33 8.82
C ASP A 6 0.37 -0.99 8.06
N PHE A 7 -0.29 0.04 8.63
CA PHE A 7 -0.28 1.38 8.05
C PHE A 7 1.10 2.07 8.09
N GLY A 8 1.90 1.77 9.12
CA GLY A 8 3.29 2.21 9.22
C GLY A 8 4.11 1.66 8.06
N ASP A 9 4.03 0.35 7.84
CA ASP A 9 4.71 -0.34 6.75
C ASP A 9 4.22 0.13 5.37
N THR A 10 2.90 0.30 5.19
CA THR A 10 2.32 0.90 3.97
C THR A 10 2.93 2.27 3.70
N THR A 11 3.08 3.12 4.72
CA THR A 11 3.66 4.45 4.57
C THR A 11 5.11 4.38 4.09
N ASP A 12 5.91 3.47 4.64
CA ASP A 12 7.31 3.31 4.27
C ASP A 12 7.48 2.73 2.87
N GLN A 13 6.65 1.76 2.49
CA GLN A 13 6.62 1.21 1.13
C GLN A 13 6.23 2.26 0.08
N ILE A 14 5.24 3.13 0.37
CA ILE A 14 4.88 4.25 -0.50
C ILE A 14 6.05 5.24 -0.63
N ARG A 15 6.76 5.53 0.47
CA ARG A 15 7.94 6.41 0.46
C ARG A 15 9.09 5.81 -0.36
N GLN A 16 9.32 4.51 -0.23
CA GLN A 16 10.31 3.79 -1.04
C GLN A 16 9.98 3.87 -2.53
N SER A 17 8.72 3.59 -2.89
CA SER A 17 8.20 3.75 -4.26
C SER A 17 8.44 5.15 -4.81
N LEU A 18 8.10 6.19 -4.06
CA LEU A 18 8.34 7.57 -4.47
C LEU A 18 9.83 7.89 -4.62
N ALA A 19 10.67 7.40 -3.70
CA ALA A 19 12.12 7.61 -3.77
C ALA A 19 12.73 6.95 -5.01
N GLU A 20 12.25 5.77 -5.41
CA GLU A 20 12.68 5.06 -6.61
C GLU A 20 12.23 5.75 -7.90
N LEU A 21 10.96 6.18 -7.96
CA LEU A 21 10.44 6.96 -9.08
C LEU A 21 11.22 8.27 -9.32
N LYS A 22 11.70 8.92 -8.24
CA LYS A 22 12.52 10.14 -8.33
C LYS A 22 13.92 9.91 -8.90
N LYS A 23 14.42 8.67 -8.89
CA LYS A 23 15.78 8.32 -9.36
C LYS A 23 15.76 7.40 -10.58
N LEU A 24 14.68 7.39 -11.36
CA LEU A 24 14.59 6.57 -12.57
C LEU A 24 15.72 6.88 -13.55
N ARG A 25 16.33 5.83 -14.09
CA ARG A 25 17.37 5.91 -15.13
C ARG A 25 17.06 4.94 -16.24
N ARG A 26 17.36 5.35 -17.48
CA ARG A 26 17.08 4.54 -18.68
C ARG A 26 17.69 3.13 -18.63
N ASN A 27 18.89 2.98 -18.07
CA ASN A 27 19.60 1.69 -17.99
C ASN A 27 19.10 0.76 -16.87
N THR A 28 18.42 1.28 -15.85
CA THR A 28 17.88 0.49 -14.72
C THR A 28 16.35 0.51 -14.66
N PHE A 29 15.69 1.22 -15.57
CA PHE A 29 14.25 1.53 -15.53
C PHE A 29 13.37 0.33 -15.19
N ARG A 30 13.55 -0.81 -15.88
CA ARG A 30 12.73 -2.02 -15.65
C ARG A 30 12.85 -2.54 -14.22
N PHE A 31 14.08 -2.59 -13.69
CA PHE A 31 14.32 -3.05 -12.32
C PHE A 31 13.77 -2.06 -11.27
N GLN A 32 13.88 -0.77 -11.56
CA GLN A 32 13.33 0.26 -10.68
C GLN A 32 11.81 0.21 -10.64
N MET A 33 11.15 0.04 -11.78
CA MET A 33 9.70 -0.12 -11.83
C MET A 33 9.24 -1.41 -11.16
N SER A 34 9.97 -2.53 -11.29
CA SER A 34 9.62 -3.75 -10.54
C SER A 34 9.74 -3.57 -9.02
N ASN A 35 10.66 -2.74 -8.54
CA ASN A 35 10.73 -2.41 -7.10
C ASN A 35 9.49 -1.62 -6.66
N VAL A 36 9.09 -0.60 -7.44
CA VAL A 36 7.89 0.20 -7.17
C VAL A 36 6.64 -0.70 -7.15
N GLU A 37 6.50 -1.59 -8.12
CA GLU A 37 5.39 -2.56 -8.16
C GLU A 37 5.39 -3.50 -6.95
N THR A 38 6.57 -4.00 -6.55
CA THR A 38 6.72 -4.87 -5.38
C THR A 38 6.28 -4.17 -4.10
N TRP A 39 6.74 -2.94 -3.86
CA TRP A 39 6.40 -2.21 -2.63
C TRP A 39 4.94 -1.78 -2.60
N LEU A 40 4.35 -1.35 -3.73
CA LEU A 40 2.92 -1.05 -3.78
C LEU A 40 2.04 -2.31 -3.62
N SER A 41 2.48 -3.46 -4.11
CA SER A 41 1.78 -4.74 -3.88
C SER A 41 1.88 -5.20 -2.43
N ALA A 42 3.03 -4.96 -1.78
CA ALA A 42 3.18 -5.20 -0.35
C ALA A 42 2.26 -4.29 0.47
N ALA A 43 2.10 -3.02 0.07
CA ALA A 43 1.18 -2.08 0.72
C ALA A 43 -0.27 -2.57 0.66
N LEU A 44 -0.72 -3.13 -0.47
CA LEU A 44 -2.06 -3.74 -0.54
C LEU A 44 -2.21 -4.92 0.42
N THR A 45 -1.18 -5.78 0.51
CA THR A 45 -1.19 -6.93 1.44
C THR A 45 -1.30 -6.48 2.91
N ASN A 46 -0.64 -5.39 3.28
CA ASN A 46 -0.70 -4.81 4.61
C ASN A 46 -2.11 -4.28 4.93
N GLU A 47 -2.72 -3.57 3.98
CA GLU A 47 -4.08 -3.06 4.13
C GLU A 47 -5.11 -4.21 4.29
N ASP A 48 -4.96 -5.29 3.52
CA ASP A 48 -5.79 -6.50 3.67
C ASP A 48 -5.59 -7.14 5.05
N SER A 49 -4.35 -7.24 5.52
CA SER A 49 -4.01 -7.75 6.87
C SER A 49 -4.62 -6.89 7.98
N CYS A 50 -4.64 -5.55 7.83
CA CYS A 50 -5.33 -4.66 8.76
C CYS A 50 -6.82 -5.01 8.83
N LEU A 51 -7.50 -5.23 7.69
CA LEU A 51 -8.93 -5.56 7.68
C LEU A 51 -9.21 -6.90 8.37
N ASP A 52 -8.31 -7.87 8.22
CA ASP A 52 -8.42 -9.16 8.88
C ASP A 52 -8.37 -9.02 10.41
N GLY A 53 -7.52 -8.13 10.93
CA GLY A 53 -7.48 -7.78 12.35
C GLY A 53 -8.79 -7.17 12.90
N PHE A 54 -9.66 -6.65 12.03
CA PHE A 54 -10.95 -6.04 12.41
C PHE A 54 -12.17 -6.93 12.08
N GLN A 55 -11.99 -8.19 11.70
CA GLN A 55 -13.12 -9.05 11.34
C GLN A 55 -14.15 -9.21 12.47
N VAL A 56 -13.69 -9.38 13.72
CA VAL A 56 -14.56 -9.55 14.90
C VAL A 56 -15.08 -8.23 15.49
N ALA A 57 -14.52 -7.09 15.08
CA ALA A 57 -14.97 -5.78 15.53
C ALA A 57 -16.38 -5.45 15.00
N ARG A 58 -17.13 -4.58 15.70
CA ARG A 58 -18.49 -4.18 15.32
C ARG A 58 -18.71 -2.69 15.53
N GLY A 59 -19.76 -2.18 14.88
CA GLY A 59 -20.20 -0.79 15.04
C GLY A 59 -19.32 0.23 14.33
N ARG A 60 -19.42 1.48 14.79
CA ARG A 60 -18.87 2.66 14.10
C ARG A 60 -17.36 2.59 13.85
N VAL A 61 -16.59 2.02 14.78
CA VAL A 61 -15.14 1.93 14.66
C VAL A 61 -14.73 1.07 13.47
N LYS A 62 -15.31 -0.12 13.32
CA LYS A 62 -15.04 -1.00 12.16
C LYS A 62 -15.37 -0.30 10.85
N ALA A 63 -16.54 0.33 10.75
CA ALA A 63 -16.94 1.05 9.54
C ALA A 63 -15.97 2.18 9.18
N MET A 64 -15.49 2.93 10.18
CA MET A 64 -14.51 4.00 9.96
C MET A 64 -13.14 3.47 9.51
N VAL A 65 -12.65 2.40 10.13
CA VAL A 65 -11.37 1.78 9.75
C VAL A 65 -11.47 1.19 8.34
N THR A 66 -12.48 0.37 8.05
CA THR A 66 -12.67 -0.24 6.73
C THR A 66 -12.78 0.82 5.64
N GLY A 67 -13.53 1.90 5.86
CA GLY A 67 -13.64 2.99 4.87
C GLY A 67 -12.30 3.69 4.61
N ARG A 68 -11.45 3.86 5.63
CA ARG A 68 -10.10 4.45 5.45
C ARG A 68 -9.18 3.51 4.67
N VAL A 69 -9.15 2.24 5.06
CA VAL A 69 -8.34 1.21 4.39
C VAL A 69 -8.72 1.09 2.92
N GLN A 70 -10.01 0.97 2.61
CA GLN A 70 -10.48 0.86 1.21
C GLN A 70 -10.08 2.07 0.35
N ASN A 71 -10.07 3.27 0.93
CA ASN A 71 -9.60 4.46 0.22
C ASN A 71 -8.10 4.36 -0.10
N VAL A 72 -7.29 3.89 0.85
CA VAL A 72 -5.84 3.68 0.63
C VAL A 72 -5.60 2.59 -0.41
N CYS A 73 -6.28 1.43 -0.31
CA CYS A 73 -6.21 0.37 -1.32
C CYS A 73 -6.51 0.92 -2.71
N LYS A 74 -7.58 1.72 -2.86
CA LYS A 74 -7.96 2.31 -4.15
C LYS A 74 -6.86 3.23 -4.72
N LEU A 75 -6.22 4.04 -3.88
CA LEU A 75 -5.11 4.90 -4.31
C LEU A 75 -3.91 4.05 -4.78
N ILE A 76 -3.57 3.00 -4.04
CA ILE A 76 -2.47 2.10 -4.39
C ILE A 76 -2.78 1.34 -5.68
N SER A 77 -4.00 0.79 -5.83
CA SER A 77 -4.43 0.11 -7.07
C SER A 77 -4.40 1.04 -8.28
N ASN A 78 -4.82 2.29 -8.13
CA ASN A 78 -4.72 3.28 -9.20
C ASN A 78 -3.25 3.54 -9.59
N ALA A 79 -2.34 3.61 -8.60
CA ALA A 79 -0.92 3.78 -8.87
C ALA A 79 -0.35 2.55 -9.61
N LEU A 80 -0.64 1.34 -9.16
CA LEU A 80 -0.24 0.10 -9.85
C LEU A 80 -0.76 0.05 -11.29
N ALA A 81 -2.00 0.48 -11.53
CA ALA A 81 -2.58 0.53 -12.87
C ALA A 81 -1.88 1.54 -13.80
N LEU A 82 -1.16 2.53 -13.27
CA LEU A 82 -0.33 3.45 -14.07
C LEU A 82 1.07 2.89 -14.38
N LEU A 83 1.51 1.88 -13.63
CA LEU A 83 2.80 1.21 -13.85
C LEU A 83 2.71 0.11 -14.90
N ASN A 84 1.52 -0.49 -15.04
CA ASN A 84 1.17 -1.52 -16.03
C ASN A 84 0.67 -0.92 -17.35
#